data_AF-A0A1V4AP02-F1
#
_entry.id   AF-A0A1V4AP02-F1
#
_cell.length_a   1.000
_cell.length_b   1.000
_cell.length_c   1.000
_cell.angle_alpha   90.00
_cell.angle_beta   90.00
_cell.angle_gamma   90.00
#
_symmetry.space_group_name_H-M   'P 1'
#
loop_
_entity.id
_entity.type
_entity.pdbx_description
1 polymer ?
#
loop_
_entity_poly.entity_id
_entity_poly.type
_entity_poly.pdbx_seq_one_letter_code
_entity_poly.pdbx_strand_id
1 'polypeptide(L)'
;MGTTIDITDRLFAGIRKKSLGKIYDGRRFKYYLLVFLLISLLFTSQCVGWFDPISIATNAYAMSIHPYGIHLIDGLFGYLREIPFIGNLFAVIHKGIQSVLFAYHAPFFRGHGILLCAGVLVISFGMAYRRYWCKNICPMGAMLALFSDWSFFKRQVSSSCTSCGLCVERCGMGAISSDGHGTMEGECVLCMTCQKVCPENSITFGVRQPTEQRHAVDLSKRAFLVSGITSAAWYLY
;
A
#
# COMPACT_ATOMS: atom_id res chain seq x y z
N MET A 1 -12.84 3.00 -5.30
CA MET A 1 -11.52 3.15 -4.67
C MET A 1 -10.91 4.54 -4.81
N GLY A 2 -11.17 5.30 -5.88
CA GLY A 2 -10.65 6.68 -6.01
C GLY A 2 -11.20 7.65 -4.96
N THR A 3 -12.53 7.70 -4.78
CA THR A 3 -13.21 8.64 -3.88
C THR A 3 -12.83 8.43 -2.41
N THR A 4 -12.67 7.18 -1.98
CA THR A 4 -12.25 6.86 -0.60
C THR A 4 -10.82 7.30 -0.32
N ILE A 5 -9.92 7.17 -1.30
CA ILE A 5 -8.55 7.69 -1.21
C ILE A 5 -8.57 9.22 -1.18
N ASP A 6 -9.35 9.88 -2.04
CA ASP A 6 -9.43 11.34 -2.07
C ASP A 6 -9.99 11.95 -0.77
N ILE A 7 -11.00 11.30 -0.17
CA ILE A 7 -11.56 11.69 1.13
C ILE A 7 -10.53 11.51 2.25
N THR A 8 -9.89 10.34 2.31
CA THR A 8 -8.82 10.07 3.29
C THR A 8 -7.68 11.07 3.10
N ASP A 9 -7.37 11.41 1.85
CA ASP A 9 -6.31 12.36 1.53
C ASP A 9 -6.61 13.78 2.00
N ARG A 10 -7.87 14.20 1.94
CA ARG A 10 -8.32 15.48 2.52
C ARG A 10 -8.29 15.47 4.04
N LEU A 11 -8.79 14.40 4.66
CA LEU A 11 -8.84 14.26 6.13
C LEU A 11 -7.43 14.30 6.77
N PHE A 12 -6.44 13.69 6.11
CA PHE A 12 -5.07 13.58 6.65
C PHE A 12 -4.06 14.54 6.00
N ALA A 13 -4.52 15.55 5.24
CA ALA A 13 -3.65 16.47 4.51
C ALA A 13 -2.64 17.20 5.43
N GLY A 14 -3.08 17.67 6.60
CA GLY A 14 -2.24 18.40 7.56
C GLY A 14 -1.11 17.55 8.14
N ILE A 15 -1.41 16.30 8.54
CA ILE A 15 -0.42 15.36 9.09
C ILE A 15 0.63 15.00 8.03
N ARG A 16 0.17 14.76 6.79
CA ARG A 16 1.04 14.37 5.68
C ARG A 16 1.97 15.49 5.22
N LYS A 17 1.50 16.75 5.22
CA LYS A 17 2.35 17.90 4.87
C LYS A 17 3.57 18.01 5.82
N LYS A 18 3.37 17.69 7.10
CA LYS A 18 4.44 17.68 8.11
C LYS A 18 5.37 16.47 7.99
N SER A 19 4.88 15.35 7.46
CA SER A 19 5.62 14.09 7.36
C SER A 19 6.45 13.97 6.07
N LEU A 20 6.02 14.61 4.97
CA LEU A 20 6.63 14.51 3.64
C LEU A 20 8.11 14.93 3.60
N GLY A 21 8.52 15.87 4.46
CA GLY A 21 9.87 16.43 4.45
C GLY A 21 10.90 15.71 5.33
N LYS A 22 10.51 14.68 6.10
CA LYS A 22 11.37 14.11 7.16
C LYS A 22 11.81 12.66 6.97
N ILE A 23 11.28 11.92 5.99
CA ILE A 23 11.62 10.51 5.82
C ILE A 23 12.61 10.29 4.67
N TYR A 24 13.59 9.43 4.93
CA TYR A 24 14.58 8.92 4.00
C TYR A 24 13.95 8.27 2.76
N ASP A 25 14.44 8.62 1.56
CA ASP A 25 14.00 8.02 0.30
C ASP A 25 14.68 6.65 0.10
N GLY A 26 14.07 5.63 0.68
CA GLY A 26 14.54 4.24 0.66
C GLY A 26 14.17 3.44 -0.59
N ARG A 27 13.95 4.08 -1.75
CA ARG A 27 13.47 3.42 -2.99
C ARG A 27 14.28 2.22 -3.45
N ARG A 28 15.57 2.16 -3.10
CA ARG A 28 16.44 1.01 -3.41
C ARG A 28 16.07 -0.25 -2.62
N PHE A 29 15.50 -0.09 -1.43
CA PHE A 29 15.21 -1.20 -0.51
C PHE A 29 14.21 -2.21 -1.11
N LYS A 30 13.14 -1.75 -1.77
CA LYS A 30 12.17 -2.65 -2.41
C LYS A 30 12.79 -3.57 -3.47
N TYR A 31 13.83 -3.11 -4.18
CA TYR A 31 14.53 -3.95 -5.16
C TYR A 31 15.37 -5.02 -4.47
N TYR A 32 16.01 -4.69 -3.34
CA TYR A 32 16.77 -5.67 -2.56
C TYR A 32 15.86 -6.72 -1.94
N LEU A 33 14.71 -6.28 -1.43
CA LEU A 33 13.67 -7.18 -0.92
C LEU A 33 13.14 -8.09 -2.02
N LEU A 34 12.88 -7.56 -3.23
CA LEU A 34 12.45 -8.36 -4.36
C LEU A 34 13.47 -9.46 -4.70
N VAL A 35 14.76 -9.11 -4.80
CA VAL A 35 15.82 -10.11 -5.06
C VAL A 35 15.90 -11.13 -3.94
N PHE A 36 15.83 -10.71 -2.67
CA PHE A 36 15.80 -11.61 -1.53
C PHE A 36 14.62 -12.60 -1.61
N LEU A 37 13.41 -12.12 -1.95
CA LEU A 37 12.23 -12.98 -2.08
C LEU A 37 12.34 -13.94 -3.27
N LEU A 38 12.89 -13.50 -4.40
CA LEU A 38 13.14 -14.35 -5.56
C LEU A 38 14.13 -15.47 -5.23
N ILE A 39 15.15 -15.18 -4.43
CA ILE A 39 16.11 -16.20 -3.99
C ILE A 39 15.48 -17.15 -2.96
N SER A 40 14.72 -16.63 -1.98
CA SER A 40 14.01 -17.46 -1.01
C SER A 40 12.99 -18.43 -1.65
N LEU A 41 12.47 -18.09 -2.83
CA LEU A 41 11.63 -18.98 -3.62
C LEU A 41 12.38 -20.27 -4.02
N LEU A 42 13.68 -20.19 -4.30
CA LEU A 42 14.52 -21.36 -4.64
C LEU A 42 14.61 -22.36 -3.48
N PHE A 43 14.45 -21.89 -2.25
CA PHE A 43 14.48 -22.70 -1.04
C PHE A 43 13.07 -23.02 -0.51
N THR A 44 12.02 -22.81 -1.31
CA THR A 44 10.60 -23.14 -0.99
C THR A 44 10.06 -22.42 0.26
N SER A 45 10.73 -21.38 0.75
CA SER A 45 10.26 -20.57 1.88
C SER A 45 9.36 -19.43 1.39
N GLN A 46 8.07 -19.49 1.71
CA GLN A 46 7.10 -18.46 1.29
C GLN A 46 7.06 -17.27 2.26
N CYS A 47 8.04 -16.37 2.14
CA CYS A 47 8.07 -15.12 2.92
C CYS A 47 7.26 -13.96 2.29
N VAL A 48 6.69 -14.14 1.09
CA VAL A 48 6.05 -13.04 0.32
C VAL A 48 4.88 -12.40 1.06
N GLY A 49 4.06 -13.19 1.75
CA GLY A 49 2.87 -12.70 2.46
C GLY A 49 3.17 -11.70 3.58
N TRP A 50 4.40 -11.67 4.11
CA TRP A 50 4.82 -10.74 5.16
C TRP A 50 5.15 -9.34 4.65
N PHE A 51 5.32 -9.17 3.33
CA PHE A 51 5.73 -7.90 2.73
C PHE A 51 4.66 -7.27 1.83
N ASP A 52 3.53 -7.94 1.65
CA ASP A 52 2.36 -7.42 0.94
C ASP A 52 1.40 -6.72 1.92
N PRO A 53 1.16 -5.40 1.76
CA PRO A 53 0.26 -4.67 2.65
C PRO A 53 -1.18 -5.19 2.59
N ILE A 54 -1.62 -5.78 1.47
CA ILE A 54 -2.96 -6.36 1.35
C ILE A 54 -3.04 -7.62 2.21
N SER A 55 -2.09 -8.54 2.07
CA SER A 55 -1.99 -9.75 2.90
C SER A 55 -1.87 -9.45 4.40
N ILE A 56 -1.10 -8.42 4.78
CA ILE A 56 -1.03 -7.99 6.18
C ILE A 56 -2.37 -7.43 6.64
N ALA A 57 -3.02 -6.59 5.82
CA ALA A 57 -4.31 -5.98 6.17
C ALA A 57 -5.43 -7.02 6.26
N THR A 58 -5.49 -8.00 5.35
CA THR A 58 -6.50 -9.07 5.38
C THR A 58 -6.28 -9.99 6.59
N ASN A 59 -5.04 -10.32 6.92
CA ASN A 59 -4.72 -11.07 8.15
C ASN A 59 -5.07 -10.28 9.41
N ALA A 60 -4.73 -8.98 9.47
CA ALA A 60 -5.09 -8.13 10.59
C ALA A 60 -6.62 -8.00 10.74
N TYR A 61 -7.34 -7.88 9.63
CA TYR A 61 -8.80 -7.84 9.61
C TYR A 61 -9.41 -9.17 10.09
N ALA A 62 -8.96 -10.30 9.52
CA ALA A 62 -9.46 -11.63 9.86
C ALA A 62 -9.14 -12.02 11.31
N MET A 63 -7.96 -11.64 11.82
CA MET A 63 -7.57 -11.98 13.19
C MET A 63 -8.06 -11.00 14.24
N SER A 64 -8.25 -9.72 13.89
CA SER A 64 -8.69 -8.70 14.86
C SER A 64 -10.18 -8.41 14.71
N ILE A 65 -10.65 -7.95 13.56
CA ILE A 65 -12.01 -7.40 13.41
C ILE A 65 -13.07 -8.50 13.40
N HIS A 66 -12.79 -9.63 12.73
CA HIS A 66 -13.74 -10.73 12.62
C HIS A 66 -14.21 -11.32 13.97
N PRO A 67 -13.32 -11.70 14.92
CA PRO A 67 -13.78 -12.25 16.20
C PRO A 67 -14.54 -11.24 17.06
N TYR A 68 -14.17 -9.95 17.04
CA TYR A 68 -14.94 -8.92 17.76
C TYR A 68 -16.29 -8.64 17.11
N GLY A 69 -16.35 -8.65 15.77
CA GLY A 69 -17.60 -8.52 15.03
C GLY A 69 -18.58 -9.62 15.42
N ILE A 70 -18.11 -10.88 15.46
CA ILE A 70 -18.91 -12.02 15.92
C ILE A 70 -19.34 -11.82 17.37
N HIS A 71 -18.42 -11.50 18.29
CA HIS A 71 -18.77 -11.36 19.71
C HIS A 71 -19.76 -10.22 19.96
N LEU A 72 -19.64 -9.10 19.24
CA LEU A 72 -20.58 -7.98 19.34
C LEU A 72 -21.96 -8.37 18.80
N ILE A 73 -22.00 -9.08 17.67
CA ILE A 73 -23.23 -9.61 17.07
C ILE A 73 -23.87 -10.61 18.04
N ASP A 74 -23.16 -11.65 18.48
CA ASP A 74 -23.67 -12.66 19.41
C ASP A 74 -24.17 -12.03 20.72
N GLY A 75 -23.44 -11.03 21.25
CA GLY A 75 -23.85 -10.29 22.44
C GLY A 75 -25.12 -9.46 22.24
N LEU A 76 -25.21 -8.73 21.12
CA LEU A 76 -26.41 -7.95 20.75
C LEU A 76 -27.62 -8.86 20.52
N PHE A 77 -27.44 -9.97 19.82
CA PHE A 77 -28.48 -10.97 19.57
C PHE A 77 -28.89 -11.70 20.85
N GLY A 78 -27.96 -11.95 21.78
CA GLY A 78 -28.24 -12.46 23.11
C GLY A 78 -29.10 -11.50 23.94
N TYR A 79 -28.76 -10.21 23.94
CA TYR A 79 -29.55 -9.17 24.63
C TYR A 79 -30.95 -9.01 24.04
N LEU A 80 -31.08 -9.02 22.70
CA LEU A 80 -32.38 -8.89 22.03
C LEU A 80 -33.28 -10.11 22.20
N ARG A 81 -32.74 -11.28 22.57
CA ARG A 81 -33.51 -12.50 22.85
C ARG A 81 -34.30 -12.42 24.16
N GLU A 82 -33.84 -11.62 25.13
CA GLU A 82 -34.46 -11.44 26.45
C GLU A 82 -35.73 -10.55 26.39
N ILE A 83 -35.99 -9.87 25.27
CA ILE A 83 -37.18 -9.01 25.11
C ILE A 83 -38.41 -9.89 24.77
N PRO A 84 -39.45 -9.92 25.62
CA PRO A 84 -40.67 -10.67 25.32
C PRO A 84 -41.33 -10.13 24.04
N PHE A 85 -41.97 -11.02 23.25
CA PHE A 85 -42.61 -10.81 21.94
C PHE A 85 -41.73 -10.98 20.67
N ILE A 86 -40.41 -10.74 20.72
CA ILE A 86 -39.53 -10.79 19.51
C ILE A 86 -38.52 -11.96 19.54
N GLY A 87 -38.27 -12.55 20.71
CA GLY A 87 -37.20 -13.55 20.91
C GLY A 87 -37.27 -14.80 20.03
N ASN A 88 -38.47 -15.34 19.74
CA ASN A 88 -38.61 -16.57 18.95
C ASN A 88 -38.31 -16.36 17.45
N LEU A 89 -38.72 -15.22 16.89
CA LEU A 89 -38.41 -14.86 15.50
C LEU A 89 -36.89 -14.63 15.33
N PHE A 90 -36.28 -13.95 16.31
CA PHE A 90 -34.85 -13.68 16.33
C PHE A 90 -34.01 -14.96 16.49
N ALA A 91 -34.49 -15.95 17.25
CA ALA A 91 -33.81 -17.25 17.40
C ALA A 91 -33.73 -18.03 16.09
N VAL A 92 -34.79 -18.01 15.27
CA VAL A 92 -34.81 -18.68 13.95
C VAL A 92 -33.88 -17.96 12.96
N ILE A 93 -33.94 -16.63 12.94
CA ILE A 93 -33.06 -15.80 12.08
C ILE A 93 -31.59 -15.99 12.45
N HIS A 94 -31.27 -15.97 13.76
CA HIS A 94 -29.91 -16.21 14.25
C HIS A 94 -29.37 -17.58 13.81
N LYS A 95 -30.19 -18.64 13.96
CA LYS A 95 -29.78 -20.00 13.58
C LYS A 95 -29.56 -20.15 12.07
N GLY A 96 -30.38 -19.47 11.25
CA GLY A 96 -30.21 -19.41 9.81
C GLY A 96 -28.95 -18.66 9.37
N ILE A 97 -28.74 -17.46 9.93
CA ILE A 97 -27.54 -16.63 9.66
C ILE A 97 -26.27 -17.36 10.08
N GLN A 98 -26.27 -18.01 11.24
CA GLN A 98 -25.10 -18.73 11.75
C GLN A 98 -24.71 -19.91 10.85
N SER A 99 -25.68 -20.57 10.20
CA SER A 99 -25.41 -21.68 9.27
C SER A 99 -24.91 -21.25 7.89
N VAL A 100 -25.16 -19.99 7.48
CA VAL A 100 -24.84 -19.47 6.15
C VAL A 100 -23.60 -18.55 6.17
N LEU A 101 -23.39 -17.77 7.23
CA LEU A 101 -22.36 -16.72 7.27
C LEU A 101 -21.15 -17.02 8.18
N PHE A 102 -21.27 -17.90 9.18
CA PHE A 102 -20.24 -18.04 10.22
C PHE A 102 -19.72 -19.47 10.37
N ALA A 103 -18.53 -19.71 9.80
CA ALA A 103 -17.75 -20.89 10.11
C ALA A 103 -17.49 -20.95 11.63
N TYR A 104 -17.90 -22.08 12.20
CA TYR A 104 -17.89 -22.43 13.62
C TYR A 104 -16.48 -22.25 14.22
N HIS A 105 -16.38 -21.36 15.21
CA HIS A 105 -15.20 -21.03 16.04
C HIS A 105 -14.09 -20.20 15.37
N ALA A 106 -14.18 -18.88 15.53
CA ALA A 106 -13.01 -18.01 15.43
C ALA A 106 -12.11 -18.28 16.66
N PRO A 107 -10.87 -18.78 16.50
CA PRO A 107 -10.00 -19.04 17.63
C PRO A 107 -9.61 -17.71 18.29
N PHE A 108 -10.08 -17.49 19.52
CA PHE A 108 -9.62 -16.37 20.34
C PHE A 108 -8.16 -16.62 20.73
N PHE A 109 -7.23 -16.14 19.89
CA PHE A 109 -5.80 -16.25 20.14
C PHE A 109 -5.42 -15.34 21.31
N ARG A 110 -4.64 -15.85 22.28
CA ARG A 110 -4.19 -15.09 23.46
C ARG A 110 -3.39 -13.82 23.11
N GLY A 111 -2.85 -13.72 21.89
CA GLY A 111 -2.10 -12.57 21.38
C GLY A 111 -2.91 -11.53 20.58
N HIS A 112 -4.24 -11.59 20.56
CA HIS A 112 -5.08 -10.70 19.74
C HIS A 112 -4.81 -9.19 20.00
N GLY A 113 -4.51 -8.80 21.24
CA GLY A 113 -4.23 -7.41 21.59
C GLY A 113 -2.95 -6.88 20.95
N ILE A 114 -1.92 -7.72 20.84
CA ILE A 114 -0.66 -7.40 20.17
C ILE A 114 -0.90 -7.24 18.67
N LEU A 115 -1.68 -8.14 18.06
CA LEU A 115 -2.03 -8.06 16.64
C LEU A 115 -2.87 -6.82 16.31
N LEU A 116 -3.83 -6.46 17.18
CA LEU A 116 -4.63 -5.26 17.02
C LEU A 116 -3.77 -4.00 17.16
N CYS A 117 -2.89 -3.93 18.16
CA CYS A 117 -1.95 -2.82 18.32
C CYS A 117 -1.02 -2.71 17.09
N ALA A 118 -0.47 -3.82 16.61
CA ALA A 118 0.35 -3.85 15.41
C ALA A 118 -0.43 -3.38 14.17
N GLY A 119 -1.67 -3.83 13.99
CA GLY A 119 -2.56 -3.41 12.91
C GLY A 119 -2.85 -1.91 12.96
N VAL A 120 -3.20 -1.37 14.13
CA VAL A 120 -3.43 0.07 14.33
C VAL A 120 -2.16 0.87 14.03
N LEU A 121 -0.99 0.40 14.46
CA LEU A 121 0.29 1.06 14.17
C LEU A 121 0.60 1.08 12.66
N VAL A 122 0.41 -0.05 11.97
CA VAL A 122 0.64 -0.15 10.51
C VAL A 122 -0.34 0.75 9.74
N ILE A 123 -1.63 0.74 10.11
CA ILE A 123 -2.65 1.59 9.50
C ILE A 123 -2.34 3.07 9.76
N SER A 124 -2.00 3.43 11.00
CA SER A 124 -1.64 4.81 11.37
C SER A 124 -0.43 5.30 10.59
N PHE A 125 0.58 4.44 10.40
CA PHE A 125 1.74 4.74 9.58
C PHE A 125 1.37 4.93 8.10
N GLY A 126 0.50 4.08 7.54
CA GLY A 126 -0.03 4.23 6.19
C GLY A 126 -0.87 5.50 5.98
N MET A 127 -1.57 5.95 7.02
CA MET A 127 -2.34 7.21 7.00
C MET A 127 -1.43 8.43 7.02
N ALA A 128 -0.35 8.39 7.81
CA ALA A 128 0.63 9.45 7.92
C ALA A 128 1.55 9.58 6.69
N TYR A 129 1.83 8.47 5.98
CA TYR A 129 2.73 8.45 4.84
C TYR A 129 2.07 7.86 3.59
N ARG A 130 1.75 8.72 2.62
CA ARG A 130 1.13 8.29 1.36
C ARG A 130 2.01 7.29 0.63
N ARG A 131 1.45 6.08 0.43
CA ARG A 131 2.03 5.02 -0.42
C ARG A 131 3.49 4.69 -0.08
N TYR A 132 3.94 4.97 1.15
CA TYR A 132 5.33 4.76 1.54
C TYR A 132 5.74 3.30 1.45
N TRP A 133 4.84 2.40 1.88
CA TRP A 133 5.04 0.96 1.74
C TRP A 133 5.25 0.59 0.28
N CYS A 134 4.37 1.05 -0.63
CA CYS A 134 4.47 0.78 -2.06
C CYS A 134 5.74 1.37 -2.69
N LYS A 135 6.17 2.55 -2.24
CA LYS A 135 7.35 3.26 -2.76
C LYS A 135 8.67 2.60 -2.32
N ASN A 136 8.75 2.12 -1.08
CA ASN A 136 10.04 1.75 -0.48
C ASN A 136 10.16 0.28 -0.06
N ILE A 137 9.05 -0.41 0.23
CA ILE A 137 9.07 -1.76 0.86
C ILE A 137 8.43 -2.81 -0.05
N CYS A 138 7.36 -2.49 -0.77
CA CYS A 138 6.57 -3.48 -1.49
C CYS A 138 7.35 -4.15 -2.63
N PRO A 139 7.50 -5.48 -2.64
CA PRO A 139 8.18 -6.19 -3.73
C PRO A 139 7.38 -6.12 -5.04
N MET A 140 6.04 -6.12 -4.97
CA MET A 140 5.18 -5.88 -6.14
C MET A 140 5.40 -4.48 -6.72
N GLY A 141 5.66 -3.49 -5.88
CA GLY A 141 6.02 -2.14 -6.33
C GLY A 141 7.36 -2.09 -7.07
N ALA A 142 8.32 -2.96 -6.72
CA ALA A 142 9.58 -3.12 -7.45
C ALA A 142 9.36 -3.82 -8.79
N MET A 143 8.54 -4.89 -8.84
CA MET A 143 8.20 -5.57 -10.09
C MET A 143 7.51 -4.63 -11.07
N LEU A 144 6.46 -3.92 -10.62
CA LEU A 144 5.75 -2.95 -11.45
C LEU A 144 6.69 -1.86 -11.96
N ALA A 145 7.66 -1.42 -11.14
CA ALA A 145 8.63 -0.44 -11.57
C ALA A 145 9.56 -0.95 -12.69
N LEU A 146 9.94 -2.22 -12.67
CA LEU A 146 10.72 -2.85 -13.74
C LEU A 146 9.91 -3.00 -15.04
N PHE A 147 8.61 -3.28 -14.93
CA PHE A 147 7.73 -3.42 -16.11
C PHE A 147 7.17 -2.08 -16.63
N SER A 148 7.19 -1.01 -15.83
CA SER A 148 6.65 0.31 -16.19
C SER A 148 7.40 0.98 -17.35
N ASP A 149 8.65 0.56 -17.61
CA ASP A 149 9.41 1.02 -18.77
C ASP A 149 8.69 0.70 -20.09
N TRP A 150 7.94 -0.41 -20.15
CA TRP A 150 7.11 -0.80 -21.29
C TRP A 150 5.71 -0.15 -21.32
N SER A 151 5.43 0.81 -20.43
CA SER A 151 4.16 1.52 -20.52
C SER A 151 4.07 2.35 -21.81
N PHE A 152 2.97 2.21 -22.55
CA PHE A 152 2.68 3.05 -23.72
C PHE A 152 2.32 4.49 -23.34
N PHE A 153 1.96 4.79 -22.08
CA PHE A 153 1.62 6.14 -21.67
C PHE A 153 2.69 6.70 -20.75
N LYS A 154 3.23 7.86 -21.10
CA LYS A 154 4.26 8.58 -20.33
C LYS A 154 3.86 10.03 -20.12
N ARG A 155 4.32 10.60 -19.02
CA ARG A 155 4.09 12.00 -18.66
C ARG A 155 4.97 12.89 -19.54
N GLN A 156 4.38 13.94 -20.11
CA GLN A 156 5.06 14.96 -20.89
C GLN A 156 4.78 16.33 -20.27
N VAL A 157 5.80 17.18 -20.23
CA VAL A 157 5.69 18.55 -19.72
C VAL A 157 5.99 19.51 -20.87
N SER A 158 5.09 20.46 -21.15
CA SER A 158 5.32 21.49 -22.15
C SER A 158 6.25 22.60 -21.62
N SER A 159 6.80 23.38 -22.54
CA SER A 159 7.61 24.58 -22.22
C SER A 159 6.83 25.67 -21.48
N SER A 160 5.50 25.61 -21.45
CA SER A 160 4.67 26.54 -20.67
C SER A 160 4.72 26.31 -19.15
N CYS A 161 5.42 25.26 -18.68
CA CYS A 161 5.52 24.97 -17.27
C CYS A 161 6.34 26.05 -16.52
N THR A 162 5.72 26.67 -15.53
CA THR A 162 6.34 27.70 -14.67
C THR A 162 7.17 27.11 -13.51
N SER A 163 7.37 25.79 -13.47
CA SER A 163 8.10 25.08 -12.41
C SER A 163 7.57 25.37 -10.98
N CYS A 164 6.26 25.55 -10.84
CA CYS A 164 5.61 25.91 -9.56
C CYS A 164 5.67 24.83 -8.46
N GLY A 165 6.15 23.62 -8.76
CA GLY A 165 6.35 22.54 -7.79
C GLY A 165 5.09 21.82 -7.30
N LEU A 166 3.88 22.28 -7.67
CA LEU A 166 2.61 21.67 -7.23
C LEU A 166 2.49 20.20 -7.63
N CYS A 167 2.96 19.83 -8.82
CA CYS A 167 2.97 18.45 -9.28
C CYS A 167 3.88 17.56 -8.41
N VAL A 168 5.03 18.09 -7.96
CA VAL A 168 5.99 17.40 -7.09
C VAL A 168 5.38 17.14 -5.72
N GLU A 169 4.81 18.17 -5.09
CA GLU A 169 4.17 18.07 -3.77
C GLU A 169 2.98 17.09 -3.78
N ARG A 170 2.20 17.08 -4.86
CA ARG A 170 1.01 16.23 -4.97
C ARG A 170 1.30 14.83 -5.48
N CYS A 171 2.51 14.53 -5.95
CA CYS A 171 2.86 13.20 -6.43
C CYS A 171 2.97 12.20 -5.26
N GLY A 172 1.96 11.35 -5.09
CA GLY A 172 1.95 10.33 -4.04
C GLY A 172 3.07 9.27 -4.14
N MET A 173 3.70 9.13 -5.31
CA MET A 173 4.86 8.24 -5.50
C MET A 173 6.21 8.98 -5.40
N GLY A 174 6.20 10.31 -5.39
CA GLY A 174 7.42 11.12 -5.51
C GLY A 174 8.20 10.83 -6.78
N ALA A 175 7.51 10.52 -7.89
CA ALA A 175 8.12 10.13 -9.16
C ALA A 175 8.57 11.32 -10.02
N ILE A 176 8.29 12.56 -9.59
CA ILE A 176 8.61 13.79 -10.33
C ILE A 176 9.86 14.41 -9.71
N SER A 177 10.81 14.86 -10.53
CA SER A 177 12.01 15.57 -10.07
C SER A 177 11.66 16.94 -9.46
N SER A 178 12.60 17.52 -8.70
CA SER A 178 12.39 18.76 -7.95
C SER A 178 12.08 19.98 -8.83
N ASP A 179 12.55 19.98 -10.07
CA ASP A 179 12.27 21.01 -11.08
C ASP A 179 10.86 20.89 -11.70
N GLY A 180 10.14 19.79 -11.43
CA GLY A 180 8.82 19.54 -11.95
C GLY A 180 8.77 19.05 -13.40
N HIS A 181 9.90 18.95 -14.10
CA HIS A 181 9.96 18.52 -15.51
C HIS A 181 10.19 17.02 -15.63
N GLY A 182 11.25 16.53 -14.99
CA GLY A 182 11.65 15.14 -15.04
C GLY A 182 10.64 14.18 -14.39
N THR A 183 10.56 12.97 -14.94
CA THR A 183 9.75 11.87 -14.39
C THR A 183 10.56 10.58 -14.35
N MET A 184 10.53 9.90 -13.22
CA MET A 184 11.01 8.52 -13.05
C MET A 184 9.97 7.56 -13.63
N GLU A 185 10.25 7.00 -14.81
CA GLU A 185 9.31 6.13 -15.54
C GLU A 185 8.92 4.88 -14.72
N GLY A 186 9.88 4.26 -14.04
CA GLY A 186 9.64 3.12 -13.14
C GLY A 186 8.77 3.43 -11.92
N GLU A 187 8.77 4.67 -11.43
CA GLU A 187 8.03 5.03 -10.21
C GLU A 187 6.66 5.64 -10.49
N CYS A 188 6.43 6.10 -11.73
CA CYS A 188 5.19 6.74 -12.13
C CYS A 188 4.08 5.72 -12.38
N VAL A 189 3.08 5.69 -11.50
CA VAL A 189 1.92 4.80 -11.63
C VAL A 189 0.77 5.38 -12.48
N LEU A 190 1.04 6.42 -13.28
CA LEU A 190 0.08 7.02 -14.22
C LEU A 190 -1.28 7.41 -13.62
N CYS A 191 -1.29 7.89 -12.38
CA CYS A 191 -2.53 8.30 -11.71
C CYS A 191 -3.09 9.65 -12.19
N MET A 192 -2.36 10.35 -13.07
CA MET A 192 -2.74 11.64 -13.69
C MET A 192 -3.03 12.79 -12.70
N THR A 193 -2.72 12.62 -11.41
CA THR A 193 -2.93 13.66 -10.39
C THR A 193 -2.16 14.94 -10.73
N CYS A 194 -0.94 14.82 -11.28
CA CYS A 194 -0.12 15.97 -11.66
C CYS A 194 -0.79 16.83 -12.75
N GLN A 195 -1.50 16.22 -13.70
CA GLN A 195 -2.25 16.96 -14.72
C GLN A 195 -3.43 17.71 -14.10
N LYS A 196 -4.18 17.06 -13.20
CA LYS A 196 -5.35 17.67 -12.54
C LYS A 196 -5.02 18.88 -11.66
N VAL A 197 -3.81 18.92 -11.08
CA VAL A 197 -3.40 20.01 -10.17
C VAL A 197 -2.56 21.08 -10.85
N CYS A 198 -2.27 20.95 -12.15
CA CYS A 198 -1.44 21.90 -12.87
C CYS A 198 -2.26 23.15 -13.24
N PRO A 199 -1.91 24.35 -12.73
CA PRO A 199 -2.65 25.57 -13.05
C PRO A 199 -2.50 25.97 -14.53
N GLU A 200 -1.34 25.70 -15.11
CA GLU A 200 -1.00 26.07 -16.50
C GLU A 200 -1.44 25.03 -17.54
N ASN A 201 -2.05 23.92 -17.10
CA ASN A 201 -2.37 22.77 -17.96
C ASN A 201 -1.18 22.25 -18.82
N SER A 202 0.05 22.46 -18.36
CA SER A 202 1.29 22.12 -19.06
C SER A 202 1.65 20.63 -19.07
N ILE A 203 0.82 19.76 -18.48
CA ILE A 203 1.13 18.34 -18.30
C ILE A 203 0.16 17.49 -19.13
N THR A 204 0.71 16.71 -20.04
CA THR A 204 -0.04 15.77 -20.88
C THR A 204 0.50 14.34 -20.72
N PHE A 205 -0.27 13.36 -21.19
CA PHE A 205 0.14 11.96 -21.24
C PHE A 205 0.11 11.49 -22.69
N GLY A 206 1.23 11.00 -23.19
CA GLY A 206 1.41 10.59 -24.57
C GLY A 206 2.32 9.37 -24.71
N VAL A 207 2.58 8.96 -25.95
CA VAL A 207 3.23 7.67 -26.24
C VAL A 207 4.72 7.64 -25.90
N ARG A 208 5.41 8.78 -25.99
CA ARG A 208 6.86 8.86 -25.76
C ARG A 208 7.20 10.05 -24.88
N GLN A 209 8.00 9.82 -23.84
CA GLN A 209 8.58 10.90 -23.05
C GLN A 209 9.79 11.50 -23.78
N PRO A 210 9.93 12.85 -23.84
CA PRO A 210 11.16 13.49 -24.31
C PRO A 210 12.37 13.01 -23.50
N THR A 211 13.50 12.76 -24.15
CA THR A 211 14.72 12.25 -23.51
C THR A 211 15.20 13.15 -22.35
N GLU A 212 15.08 14.47 -22.50
CA GLU A 212 15.45 15.45 -21.47
C GLU A 212 14.62 15.34 -20.19
N GLN A 213 13.39 14.81 -20.29
CA GLN A 213 12.49 14.64 -19.17
C GLN A 213 12.67 13.28 -18.49
N ARG A 214 13.50 12.38 -19.03
CA ARG A 214 13.73 11.06 -18.44
C ARG A 214 14.66 11.18 -17.25
N HIS A 215 14.16 10.77 -16.09
CA HIS A 215 14.98 10.64 -14.89
C HIS A 215 15.14 9.15 -14.57
N ALA A 216 16.34 8.61 -14.80
CA ALA A 216 16.62 7.22 -14.49
C ALA A 216 16.73 7.02 -12.97
N VAL A 217 16.23 5.90 -12.48
CA VAL A 217 16.49 5.48 -11.09
C VAL A 217 17.89 4.86 -11.06
N ASP A 218 18.81 5.46 -10.30
CA ASP A 218 20.16 4.92 -10.12
C ASP A 218 20.13 3.61 -9.31
N LEU A 219 20.03 2.50 -10.02
CA LEU A 219 20.21 1.15 -9.50
C LEU A 219 21.71 0.82 -9.47
N SER A 220 22.31 0.79 -8.29
CA SER A 220 23.71 0.42 -8.14
C SER A 220 23.93 -1.05 -8.47
N LYS A 221 24.75 -1.36 -9.49
CA LYS A 221 25.16 -2.72 -9.89
C LYS A 221 25.67 -3.58 -8.72
N ARG A 222 26.30 -2.96 -7.71
CA ARG A 222 26.83 -3.61 -6.50
C ARG A 222 25.76 -4.27 -5.62
N ALA A 223 24.53 -3.79 -5.71
CA ALA A 223 23.47 -4.30 -4.85
C ALA A 223 22.88 -5.63 -5.30
N PHE A 224 22.96 -5.94 -6.61
CA PHE A 224 22.56 -7.23 -7.16
C PHE A 224 23.42 -8.37 -6.58
N LEU A 225 24.70 -8.08 -6.32
CA LEU A 225 25.66 -9.02 -5.71
C LEU A 225 25.43 -9.17 -4.20
N VAL A 226 25.19 -8.07 -3.47
CA VAL A 226 25.00 -8.10 -2.02
C VAL A 226 23.73 -8.88 -1.63
N SER A 227 22.61 -8.69 -2.34
CA SER A 227 21.38 -9.44 -2.07
C SER A 227 21.51 -10.94 -2.37
N GLY A 228 22.38 -11.31 -3.31
CA GLY A 228 22.70 -12.72 -3.63
C GLY A 228 23.49 -13.40 -2.51
N ILE A 229 24.43 -12.70 -1.90
CA ILE A 229 25.30 -13.25 -0.86
C ILE A 229 24.55 -13.36 0.49
N THR A 230 23.75 -12.36 0.86
CA THR A 230 23.02 -12.37 2.15
C THR A 230 21.93 -13.44 2.23
N SER A 231 21.28 -13.74 1.11
CA SER A 231 20.28 -14.81 1.03
C SER A 231 20.95 -16.18 1.11
N ALA A 232 22.06 -16.41 0.41
CA ALA A 232 22.84 -17.64 0.56
C ALA A 232 23.36 -17.84 2.00
N ALA A 233 23.78 -16.77 2.69
CA ALA A 233 24.26 -16.84 4.07
C ALA A 233 23.15 -17.16 5.08
N TRP A 234 21.90 -16.70 4.86
CA TRP A 234 20.76 -17.03 5.73
C TRP A 234 20.39 -18.52 5.70
N TYR A 235 20.62 -19.21 4.57
CA TYR A 235 20.36 -20.65 4.44
C TYR A 235 21.52 -21.55 4.88
N LEU A 236 22.71 -20.97 5.15
CA LEU A 236 23.90 -21.70 5.61
C LEU A 236 24.07 -21.68 7.14
N TYR A 237 23.17 -21.00 7.86
CA TYR A 237 23.06 -20.97 9.34
C TYR A 237 21.72 -21.52 9.77
#